data_AF-A0A4U6S5E2-F1
#
_entry.id   AF-A0A4U6S5E2-F1
#
_cell.length_a   1.000
_cell.length_b   1.000
_cell.length_c   1.000
_cell.angle_alpha   90.00
_cell.angle_beta   90.00
_cell.angle_gamma   90.00
#
_symmetry.space_group_name_H-M   'P 1'
#
loop_
_entity.id
_entity.type
_entity.pdbx_description
1 polymer ?
#
loop_
_entity_poly.entity_id
_entity_poly.type
_entity_poly.pdbx_seq_one_letter_code
_entity_poly.pdbx_strand_id
1 'polypeptide(L)'
;MHYGKLTWQQDSPDMLKLVIGNKNYSSWSMRPWLALRANNIPFEEVFIPLYTDQADKDRILSFSKAGKVPTLIDGDVTVWDSLAIIEYLAERFPEAKLWPADRVARAHARAISAEMHSGFMPLRNECGMNLHRPIRAVALSDDARANVARIQEIWAECHARYGKQGPFLFGAFTAADAMYAPVVHRFRTYAIPVQAEAQHYVDAMMALPAFAEWTRDGIAETLRIDRFEHV
;
A
#
# COMPACT_ATOMS: atom_id res chain seq x y z
N MET A 1 -20.25 -11.06 -45.25
CA MET A 1 -20.10 -10.85 -43.80
C MET A 1 -18.61 -10.88 -43.47
N HIS A 2 -17.99 -9.72 -43.32
CA HIS A 2 -16.58 -9.58 -42.95
C HIS A 2 -16.48 -9.52 -41.42
N TYR A 3 -15.81 -10.50 -40.82
CA TYR A 3 -15.39 -10.42 -39.43
C TYR A 3 -14.22 -9.44 -39.33
N GLY A 4 -14.45 -8.31 -38.67
CA GLY A 4 -13.42 -7.34 -38.34
C GLY A 4 -12.37 -7.96 -37.42
N LYS A 5 -11.12 -7.90 -37.83
CA LYS A 5 -9.97 -8.18 -36.98
C LYS A 5 -9.99 -7.18 -35.82
N LEU A 6 -10.21 -7.66 -34.60
CA LEU A 6 -9.87 -6.95 -33.37
C LEU A 6 -8.34 -6.80 -33.35
N THR A 7 -7.87 -5.63 -33.78
CA THR A 7 -6.49 -5.21 -33.60
C THR A 7 -6.28 -4.90 -32.12
N TRP A 8 -5.44 -5.69 -31.47
CA TRP A 8 -4.89 -5.36 -30.15
C TRP A 8 -4.28 -3.97 -30.23
N GLN A 9 -4.80 -3.07 -29.41
CA GLN A 9 -4.33 -1.69 -29.33
C GLN A 9 -2.93 -1.73 -28.73
N GLN A 10 -1.98 -1.28 -29.54
CA GLN A 10 -0.57 -1.08 -29.23
C GLN A 10 -0.43 -0.32 -27.90
N ASP A 11 0.42 -0.82 -26.99
CA ASP A 11 0.79 -0.18 -25.72
C ASP A 11 0.82 1.34 -25.89
N SER A 12 -0.08 2.06 -25.19
CA SER A 12 -0.06 3.51 -25.20
C SER A 12 1.19 3.95 -24.45
N PRO A 13 2.19 4.59 -25.11
CA PRO A 13 3.48 4.91 -24.49
C PRO A 13 3.37 5.86 -23.29
N ASP A 14 2.20 6.46 -23.06
CA ASP A 14 1.91 7.40 -21.97
C ASP A 14 1.21 6.76 -20.75
N MET A 15 0.93 5.44 -20.77
CA MET A 15 0.23 4.79 -19.65
C MET A 15 1.22 4.27 -18.61
N LEU A 16 1.06 4.72 -17.36
CA LEU A 16 1.82 4.21 -16.22
C LEU A 16 1.65 2.69 -16.09
N LYS A 17 2.74 1.97 -15.81
CA LYS A 17 2.68 0.56 -15.41
C LYS A 17 3.16 0.42 -13.97
N LEU A 18 2.35 -0.20 -13.11
CA LEU A 18 2.76 -0.55 -11.75
C LEU A 18 2.96 -2.07 -11.65
N VAL A 19 4.21 -2.48 -11.52
CA VAL A 19 4.58 -3.87 -11.27
C VAL A 19 4.38 -4.19 -9.80
N ILE A 20 3.53 -5.16 -9.50
CA ILE A 20 3.19 -5.57 -8.13
C ILE A 20 3.42 -7.06 -7.89
N GLY A 21 3.61 -7.40 -6.62
CA GLY A 21 3.53 -8.77 -6.14
C GLY A 21 2.12 -9.14 -5.71
N ASN A 22 1.97 -10.34 -5.15
CA ASN A 22 0.71 -10.85 -4.60
C ASN A 22 0.04 -9.85 -3.66
N LYS A 23 -1.22 -9.50 -3.93
CA LYS A 23 -2.01 -8.61 -3.08
C LYS A 23 -2.23 -9.21 -1.69
N ASN A 24 -2.27 -10.55 -1.59
CA ASN A 24 -2.38 -11.25 -0.31
C ASN A 24 -1.18 -10.99 0.62
N TYR A 25 0.04 -10.85 0.08
CA TYR A 25 1.28 -10.83 0.86
C TYR A 25 2.10 -9.52 0.74
N SER A 26 1.93 -8.75 -0.33
CA SER A 26 2.81 -7.64 -0.67
C SER A 26 2.32 -6.32 -0.09
N SER A 27 2.59 -6.10 1.20
CA SER A 27 2.32 -4.80 1.86
C SER A 27 3.02 -3.61 1.17
N TRP A 28 4.16 -3.84 0.51
CA TRP A 28 4.87 -2.81 -0.22
C TRP A 28 4.17 -2.41 -1.51
N SER A 29 3.60 -3.38 -2.23
CA SER A 29 2.89 -3.11 -3.49
C SER A 29 1.57 -2.38 -3.26
N MET A 30 0.89 -2.67 -2.14
CA MET A 30 -0.36 -2.02 -1.76
C MET A 30 -0.24 -0.49 -1.67
N ARG A 31 0.91 0.02 -1.22
CA ARG A 31 1.13 1.45 -0.94
C ARG A 31 0.97 2.31 -2.21
N PRO A 32 1.82 2.19 -3.25
CA PRO A 32 1.64 2.99 -4.46
C PRO A 32 0.39 2.60 -5.24
N TRP A 33 -0.07 1.34 -5.15
CA TRP A 33 -1.33 0.93 -5.77
C TRP A 33 -2.51 1.72 -5.22
N LEU A 34 -2.61 1.87 -3.89
CA LEU A 34 -3.66 2.69 -3.27
C LEU A 34 -3.49 4.17 -3.59
N ALA A 35 -2.25 4.68 -3.61
CA ALA A 35 -1.99 6.07 -3.98
C ALA A 35 -2.54 6.38 -5.39
N LEU A 36 -2.33 5.49 -6.36
CA LEU A 36 -2.87 5.61 -7.71
C LEU A 36 -4.39 5.45 -7.73
N ARG A 37 -4.90 4.31 -7.21
CA ARG A 37 -6.32 3.95 -7.33
C ARG A 37 -7.26 4.88 -6.55
N ALA A 38 -6.90 5.25 -5.32
CA ALA A 38 -7.75 6.11 -4.50
C ALA A 38 -7.82 7.55 -5.03
N ASN A 39 -6.82 7.96 -5.83
CA ASN A 39 -6.78 9.28 -6.46
C ASN A 39 -7.16 9.27 -7.95
N ASN A 40 -7.72 8.15 -8.44
CA ASN A 40 -8.17 7.98 -9.82
C ASN A 40 -7.07 8.24 -10.88
N ILE A 41 -5.82 7.95 -10.55
CA ILE A 41 -4.71 8.02 -11.51
C ILE A 41 -4.74 6.71 -12.33
N PRO A 42 -4.92 6.77 -13.67
CA PRO A 42 -4.96 5.56 -14.49
C PRO A 42 -3.59 4.88 -14.58
N PHE A 43 -3.57 3.56 -14.49
CA PHE A 43 -2.37 2.74 -14.70
C PHE A 43 -2.72 1.32 -15.10
N GLU A 44 -1.76 0.65 -15.74
CA GLU A 44 -1.75 -0.78 -15.97
C GLU A 44 -1.11 -1.51 -14.78
N GLU A 45 -1.81 -2.47 -14.21
CA GLU A 45 -1.26 -3.35 -13.18
C GLU A 45 -0.55 -4.54 -13.84
N VAL A 46 0.75 -4.70 -13.53
CA VAL A 46 1.54 -5.86 -13.96
C VAL A 46 1.82 -6.75 -12.74
N PHE A 47 1.08 -7.85 -12.63
CA PHE A 47 1.27 -8.81 -11.54
C PHE A 47 2.39 -9.81 -11.83
N ILE A 48 3.29 -9.99 -10.85
CA ILE A 48 4.29 -11.05 -10.84
C ILE A 48 4.22 -11.80 -9.49
N PRO A 49 4.00 -13.13 -9.48
CA PRO A 49 4.04 -13.93 -8.27
C PRO A 49 5.37 -13.77 -7.51
N LEU A 50 5.30 -13.72 -6.19
CA LEU A 50 6.49 -13.61 -5.34
C LEU A 50 6.94 -14.98 -4.84
N TYR A 51 8.26 -15.15 -4.70
CA TYR A 51 8.89 -16.33 -4.10
C TYR A 51 8.52 -17.65 -4.78
N THR A 52 8.29 -17.60 -6.10
CA THR A 52 8.08 -18.73 -7.00
C THR A 52 9.41 -19.14 -7.66
N ASP A 53 9.42 -19.43 -8.96
CA ASP A 53 10.59 -19.94 -9.66
C ASP A 53 11.57 -18.82 -10.10
N GLN A 54 12.67 -19.24 -10.73
CA GLN A 54 13.68 -18.31 -11.24
C GLN A 54 13.14 -17.41 -12.36
N ALA A 55 12.13 -17.85 -13.12
CA ALA A 55 11.58 -17.07 -14.22
C ALA A 55 10.83 -15.83 -13.71
N ASP A 56 10.04 -15.95 -12.63
CA ASP A 56 9.39 -14.78 -12.03
C ASP A 56 10.39 -13.82 -11.40
N LYS A 57 11.49 -14.33 -10.81
CA LYS A 57 12.59 -13.49 -10.32
C LYS A 57 13.26 -12.71 -11.46
N ASP A 58 13.50 -13.37 -12.59
CA ASP A 58 14.10 -12.75 -13.78
C ASP A 58 13.15 -11.69 -14.38
N ARG A 59 11.83 -11.94 -14.36
CA ARG A 59 10.81 -10.95 -14.75
C ARG A 59 10.83 -9.72 -13.85
N ILE A 60 10.98 -9.86 -12.54
CA ILE A 60 11.11 -8.68 -11.64
C ILE A 60 12.39 -7.90 -12.00
N LEU A 61 13.50 -8.61 -12.21
CA LEU A 61 14.78 -8.01 -12.57
C LEU A 61 14.76 -7.31 -13.93
N SER A 62 13.90 -7.73 -14.87
CA SER A 62 13.75 -7.07 -16.16
C SER A 62 13.11 -5.68 -16.06
N PHE A 63 12.35 -5.41 -14.99
CA PHE A 63 11.77 -4.08 -14.74
C PHE A 63 12.70 -3.16 -13.92
N SER A 64 13.39 -3.71 -12.92
CA SER A 64 14.33 -2.94 -12.10
C SER A 64 15.48 -3.81 -11.59
N LYS A 65 16.70 -3.28 -11.71
CA LYS A 65 17.92 -3.91 -11.15
C LYS A 65 17.87 -4.07 -9.62
N ALA A 66 16.97 -3.36 -8.94
CA ALA A 66 16.73 -3.56 -7.51
C ALA A 66 16.13 -4.94 -7.19
N GLY A 67 15.52 -5.62 -8.18
CA GLY A 67 14.99 -6.98 -8.02
C GLY A 67 13.84 -7.08 -7.02
N LYS A 68 13.06 -6.00 -6.88
CA LYS A 68 11.96 -5.89 -5.90
C LYS A 68 10.75 -5.23 -6.54
N VAL A 69 9.57 -5.58 -6.03
CA VAL A 69 8.30 -4.88 -6.27
C VAL A 69 7.91 -4.09 -5.01
N PRO A 70 7.18 -2.97 -5.15
CA PRO A 70 6.68 -2.38 -6.39
C PRO A 70 7.75 -1.71 -7.25
N THR A 71 7.49 -1.64 -8.55
CA THR A 71 8.24 -0.80 -9.51
C THR A 71 7.23 -0.10 -10.43
N LEU A 72 7.35 1.23 -10.56
CA LEU A 72 6.58 2.04 -11.49
C LEU A 72 7.39 2.30 -12.76
N ILE A 73 6.74 2.18 -13.92
CA ILE A 73 7.27 2.57 -15.22
C ILE A 73 6.40 3.72 -15.78
N ASP A 74 7.03 4.83 -16.13
CA ASP A 74 6.44 5.97 -16.85
C ASP A 74 7.35 6.33 -18.04
N GLY A 75 7.02 5.80 -19.23
CA GLY A 75 7.89 5.89 -20.41
C GLY A 75 9.29 5.31 -20.12
N ASP A 76 10.31 6.17 -20.26
CA ASP A 76 11.71 5.81 -19.99
C ASP A 76 12.10 5.90 -18.50
N VAL A 77 11.19 6.34 -17.63
CA VAL A 77 11.44 6.50 -16.18
C VAL A 77 11.02 5.24 -15.43
N THR A 78 11.97 4.65 -14.72
CA THR A 78 11.75 3.53 -13.80
C THR A 78 11.96 4.00 -12.36
N VAL A 79 10.93 3.86 -11.52
CA VAL A 79 11.00 4.19 -10.09
C VAL A 79 10.70 2.94 -9.27
N TRP A 80 11.65 2.52 -8.43
CA TRP A 80 11.44 1.47 -7.42
C TRP A 80 11.40 2.10 -6.03
N ASP A 81 10.94 1.32 -5.05
CA ASP A 81 10.62 1.76 -3.69
C ASP A 81 9.26 2.45 -3.56
N SER A 82 8.40 1.93 -2.67
CA SER A 82 7.03 2.42 -2.50
C SER A 82 6.91 3.91 -2.18
N LEU A 83 7.82 4.47 -1.36
CA LEU A 83 7.73 5.87 -0.97
C LEU A 83 8.27 6.77 -2.08
N ALA A 84 9.34 6.36 -2.75
CA ALA A 84 9.87 7.07 -3.92
C ALA A 84 8.87 7.10 -5.09
N ILE A 85 8.16 5.99 -5.34
CA ILE A 85 7.07 5.94 -6.32
C ILE A 85 5.98 6.97 -5.97
N ILE A 86 5.57 7.04 -4.71
CA ILE A 86 4.54 7.99 -4.26
C ILE A 86 5.01 9.45 -4.40
N GLU A 87 6.28 9.75 -4.08
CA GLU A 87 6.83 11.10 -4.30
C GLU A 87 6.88 11.45 -5.79
N TYR A 88 7.31 10.53 -6.65
CA TYR A 88 7.27 10.70 -8.11
C TYR A 88 5.86 10.99 -8.61
N LEU A 89 4.86 10.24 -8.15
CA LEU A 89 3.46 10.47 -8.50
C LEU A 89 2.96 11.83 -8.02
N ALA A 90 3.43 12.32 -6.87
CA ALA A 90 3.06 13.63 -6.35
C ALA A 90 3.64 14.77 -7.20
N GLU A 91 4.82 14.57 -7.81
CA GLU A 91 5.41 15.51 -8.79
C GLU A 91 4.70 15.43 -10.14
N ARG A 92 4.36 14.22 -10.59
CA ARG A 92 3.75 13.97 -11.91
C ARG A 92 2.28 14.38 -11.99
N PHE A 93 1.55 14.25 -10.87
CA PHE A 93 0.12 14.53 -10.72
C PHE A 93 -0.14 15.46 -9.52
N PRO A 94 0.31 16.72 -9.57
CA PRO A 94 0.17 17.65 -8.43
C PRO A 94 -1.30 17.89 -8.04
N GLU A 95 -2.23 17.79 -8.98
CA GLU A 95 -3.67 17.88 -8.78
C GLU A 95 -4.26 16.75 -7.93
N ALA A 96 -3.60 15.58 -7.89
CA ALA A 96 -3.99 14.48 -7.02
C ALA A 96 -3.77 14.79 -5.53
N LYS A 97 -2.96 15.81 -5.20
CA LYS A 97 -2.71 16.28 -3.82
C LYS A 97 -2.34 15.15 -2.87
N LEU A 98 -1.47 14.23 -3.34
CA LEU A 98 -0.96 13.11 -2.54
C LEU A 98 -0.30 13.56 -1.23
N TRP A 99 0.14 14.82 -1.16
CA TRP A 99 0.59 15.45 0.08
C TRP A 99 -0.24 16.69 0.41
N PRO A 100 -0.41 17.03 1.71
CA PRO A 100 -1.05 18.28 2.11
C PRO A 100 -0.42 19.52 1.45
N ALA A 101 -1.25 20.51 1.10
CA ALA A 101 -0.78 21.76 0.53
C ALA A 101 -0.08 22.66 1.58
N ASP A 102 -0.56 22.65 2.83
CA ASP A 102 0.08 23.35 3.93
C ASP A 102 1.48 22.77 4.21
N ARG A 103 2.46 23.64 4.41
CA ARG A 103 3.86 23.26 4.60
C ARG A 103 4.07 22.43 5.86
N VAL A 104 3.39 22.77 6.96
CA VAL A 104 3.58 22.11 8.26
C VAL A 104 2.89 20.74 8.25
N ALA A 105 1.66 20.65 7.73
CA ALA A 105 0.96 19.39 7.54
C ALA A 105 1.72 18.45 6.60
N ARG A 106 2.28 18.96 5.51
CA ARG A 106 3.10 18.16 4.58
C ARG A 106 4.37 17.63 5.21
N ALA A 107 5.06 18.45 6.00
CA ALA A 107 6.24 18.02 6.74
C ALA A 107 5.87 16.87 7.70
N HIS A 108 4.75 16.99 8.40
CA HIS A 108 4.26 15.94 9.29
C HIS A 108 3.88 14.66 8.51
N ALA A 109 3.14 14.77 7.41
CA ALA A 109 2.74 13.63 6.57
C ALA A 109 3.96 12.85 6.04
N ARG A 110 5.00 13.56 5.59
CA ARG A 110 6.25 12.95 5.12
C ARG A 110 7.04 12.30 6.25
N ALA A 111 7.10 12.93 7.43
CA ALA A 111 7.81 12.37 8.58
C ALA A 111 7.23 11.02 9.01
N ILE A 112 5.91 10.92 9.19
CA ILE A 112 5.28 9.66 9.61
C ILE A 112 5.32 8.61 8.49
N SER A 113 5.26 9.04 7.23
CA SER A 113 5.41 8.13 6.09
C SER A 113 6.81 7.54 6.03
N ALA A 114 7.85 8.33 6.30
CA ALA A 114 9.22 7.88 6.40
C ALA A 114 9.43 6.97 7.63
N GLU A 115 8.85 7.31 8.79
CA GLU A 115 8.84 6.45 9.99
C GLU A 115 8.22 5.07 9.66
N MET A 116 7.11 5.05 8.92
CA MET A 116 6.45 3.81 8.46
C MET A 116 7.21 3.10 7.31
N HIS A 117 8.06 3.82 6.59
CA HIS A 117 8.89 3.25 5.54
C HIS A 117 10.07 2.46 6.14
N SER A 118 10.82 3.08 7.05
CA SER A 118 12.06 2.53 7.63
C SER A 118 11.91 1.90 9.02
N GLY A 119 10.73 1.97 9.63
CA GLY A 119 10.50 1.55 11.01
C GLY A 119 9.53 0.38 11.20
N PHE A 120 9.14 0.22 12.46
CA PHE A 120 8.16 -0.75 12.97
C PHE A 120 8.49 -2.23 12.69
N MET A 121 9.78 -2.58 12.65
CA MET A 121 10.23 -3.93 12.29
C MET A 121 9.67 -5.04 13.20
N PRO A 122 9.64 -4.91 14.53
CA PRO A 122 9.00 -5.91 15.41
C PRO A 122 7.58 -6.25 14.99
N LEU A 123 6.69 -5.25 14.86
CA LEU A 123 5.32 -5.48 14.40
C LEU A 123 5.28 -6.09 13.00
N ARG A 124 6.14 -5.64 12.09
CA ARG A 124 6.13 -6.12 10.69
C ARG A 124 6.59 -7.56 10.55
N ASN A 125 7.49 -8.00 11.42
CA ASN A 125 7.99 -9.37 11.46
C ASN A 125 6.98 -10.31 12.10
N GLU A 126 6.34 -9.88 13.20
CA GLU A 126 5.36 -10.68 13.94
C GLU A 126 3.97 -10.67 13.29
N CYS A 127 3.63 -9.60 12.59
CA CYS A 127 2.37 -9.40 11.89
C CYS A 127 2.61 -9.07 10.42
N GLY A 128 3.02 -10.09 9.65
CA GLY A 128 3.15 -9.99 8.20
C GLY A 128 1.82 -9.68 7.49
N MET A 129 1.87 -9.35 6.20
CA MET A 129 0.64 -9.25 5.41
C MET A 129 0.24 -10.66 4.95
N ASN A 130 -0.94 -11.12 5.35
CA ASN A 130 -1.59 -12.32 4.83
C ASN A 130 -3.10 -12.12 4.98
N LEU A 131 -3.81 -11.83 3.90
CA LEU A 131 -5.26 -11.64 3.88
C LEU A 131 -6.05 -12.95 3.96
N HIS A 132 -5.45 -14.08 3.58
CA HIS A 132 -6.06 -15.40 3.72
C HIS A 132 -6.02 -15.93 5.16
N ARG A 133 -5.14 -15.39 5.99
CA ARG A 133 -5.06 -15.74 7.41
C ARG A 133 -6.40 -15.46 8.11
N PRO A 134 -6.95 -16.41 8.89
CA PRO A 134 -8.11 -16.14 9.73
C PRO A 134 -7.85 -15.00 10.70
N ILE A 135 -8.87 -14.18 10.95
CA ILE A 135 -8.79 -13.11 11.94
C ILE A 135 -8.66 -13.74 13.33
N ARG A 136 -7.47 -13.62 13.94
CA ARG A 136 -7.19 -14.13 15.28
C ARG A 136 -6.00 -13.41 15.90
N ALA A 137 -6.07 -13.22 17.22
CA ALA A 137 -4.98 -12.65 18.00
C ALA A 137 -3.73 -13.53 17.99
N VAL A 138 -2.57 -12.90 18.16
CA VAL A 138 -1.30 -13.56 18.46
C VAL A 138 -0.68 -12.91 19.70
N ALA A 139 0.17 -13.66 20.41
CA ALA A 139 0.99 -13.07 21.45
C ALA A 139 2.07 -12.21 20.81
N LEU A 140 2.03 -10.90 21.05
CA LEU A 140 3.04 -9.95 20.59
C LEU A 140 4.20 -9.87 21.58
N SER A 141 5.39 -9.54 21.11
CA SER A 141 6.49 -9.09 21.96
C SER A 141 6.19 -7.71 22.58
N ASP A 142 6.97 -7.30 23.59
CA ASP A 142 6.92 -5.94 24.11
C ASP A 142 7.28 -4.90 23.04
N ASP A 143 8.24 -5.22 22.17
CA ASP A 143 8.66 -4.32 21.09
C ASP A 143 7.55 -4.15 20.03
N ALA A 144 6.85 -5.24 19.66
CA ALA A 144 5.69 -5.16 18.78
C ALA A 144 4.52 -4.41 19.43
N ARG A 145 4.28 -4.59 20.74
CA ARG A 145 3.31 -3.76 21.48
C ARG A 145 3.68 -2.28 21.47
N ALA A 146 4.95 -1.94 21.65
CA ALA A 146 5.44 -0.56 21.59
C ALA A 146 5.23 0.04 20.19
N ASN A 147 5.45 -0.74 19.12
CA ASN A 147 5.15 -0.33 17.75
C ASN A 147 3.66 -0.06 17.56
N VAL A 148 2.79 -0.95 18.04
CA VAL A 148 1.32 -0.78 17.99
C VAL A 148 0.90 0.49 18.73
N ALA A 149 1.47 0.76 19.92
CA ALA A 149 1.17 1.97 20.68
C ALA A 149 1.58 3.24 19.90
N ARG A 150 2.80 3.28 19.36
CA ARG A 150 3.30 4.42 18.57
C ARG A 150 2.45 4.69 17.33
N ILE A 151 2.02 3.64 16.62
CA ILE A 151 1.17 3.79 15.43
C ILE A 151 -0.18 4.42 15.80
N GLN A 152 -0.80 3.97 16.89
CA GLN A 152 -2.07 4.53 17.35
C GLN A 152 -1.93 5.97 17.84
N GLU A 153 -0.82 6.31 18.50
CA GLU A 153 -0.49 7.69 18.84
C GLU A 153 -0.40 8.57 17.60
N ILE A 154 0.27 8.12 16.54
CA ILE A 154 0.35 8.84 15.25
C ILE A 154 -1.05 9.06 14.67
N TRP A 155 -1.89 8.03 14.65
CA TRP A 155 -3.25 8.14 14.12
C TRP A 155 -4.13 9.10 14.94
N ALA A 156 -4.06 9.01 16.27
CA ALA A 156 -4.79 9.91 17.17
C ALA A 156 -4.30 11.36 17.06
N GLU A 157 -2.98 11.59 16.96
CA GLU A 157 -2.41 12.92 16.77
C GLU A 157 -2.86 13.53 15.43
N CYS A 158 -2.81 12.75 14.35
CA CYS A 158 -3.30 13.17 13.04
C CYS A 158 -4.78 13.55 13.08
N HIS A 159 -5.62 12.74 13.73
CA HIS A 159 -7.03 13.06 13.91
C HIS A 159 -7.25 14.35 14.72
N ALA A 160 -6.56 14.50 15.85
CA ALA A 160 -6.67 15.69 16.69
C ALA A 160 -6.29 16.98 15.94
N ARG A 161 -5.27 16.90 15.07
CA ARG A 161 -4.74 18.06 14.33
C ARG A 161 -5.50 18.35 13.03
N TYR A 162 -5.95 17.31 12.31
CA TYR A 162 -6.43 17.43 10.93
C TYR A 162 -7.80 16.79 10.67
N GLY A 163 -8.34 15.99 11.60
CA GLY A 163 -9.56 15.20 11.41
C GLY A 163 -10.85 16.01 11.16
N LYS A 164 -10.85 17.32 11.46
CA LYS A 164 -11.95 18.21 11.06
C LYS A 164 -12.10 18.37 9.55
N GLN A 165 -11.06 18.04 8.78
CA GLN A 165 -11.01 18.19 7.33
C GLN A 165 -11.45 16.92 6.59
N GLY A 166 -11.75 15.85 7.31
CA GLY A 166 -12.18 14.57 6.76
C GLY A 166 -11.65 13.38 7.56
N PRO A 167 -12.03 12.15 7.16
CA PRO A 167 -11.86 10.97 7.98
C PRO A 167 -10.45 10.34 7.91
N PHE A 168 -9.59 10.83 7.02
CA PHE A 168 -8.22 10.33 6.80
C PHE A 168 -7.18 11.13 7.61
N LEU A 169 -5.93 10.67 7.65
CA LEU A 169 -4.88 11.22 8.53
C LEU A 169 -4.68 12.73 8.36
N PHE A 170 -4.86 13.25 7.15
CA PHE A 170 -4.75 14.69 6.84
C PHE A 170 -6.05 15.24 6.23
N GLY A 171 -7.20 14.68 6.62
CA GLY A 171 -8.53 15.06 6.14
C GLY A 171 -8.97 14.29 4.91
N ALA A 172 -8.39 14.60 3.74
CA ALA A 172 -8.56 13.81 2.52
C ALA A 172 -7.58 12.63 2.49
N PHE A 173 -7.83 11.63 1.63
CA PHE A 173 -6.89 10.53 1.43
C PHE A 173 -5.57 11.08 0.85
N THR A 174 -4.44 10.72 1.46
CA THR A 174 -3.10 11.15 1.08
C THR A 174 -2.15 9.96 0.98
N ALA A 175 -0.92 10.23 0.55
CA ALA A 175 0.21 9.32 0.60
C ALA A 175 0.45 8.73 2.01
N ALA A 176 0.21 9.49 3.07
CA ALA A 176 0.36 8.97 4.44
C ALA A 176 -0.63 7.82 4.68
N ASP A 177 -1.88 7.96 4.24
CA ASP A 177 -2.89 6.91 4.35
C ASP A 177 -2.49 5.67 3.54
N ALA A 178 -1.97 5.86 2.33
CA ALA A 178 -1.44 4.78 1.51
C ALA A 178 -0.30 4.02 2.21
N MET A 179 0.60 4.72 2.90
CA MET A 179 1.73 4.13 3.64
C MET A 179 1.30 3.30 4.86
N TYR A 180 0.24 3.74 5.55
CA TYR A 180 -0.33 3.07 6.72
C TYR A 180 -1.41 2.03 6.38
N ALA A 181 -1.93 1.98 5.16
CA ALA A 181 -2.98 1.04 4.78
C ALA A 181 -2.66 -0.43 5.08
N PRO A 182 -1.44 -0.96 4.82
CA PRO A 182 -1.13 -2.34 5.19
C PRO A 182 -1.14 -2.58 6.71
N VAL A 183 -0.94 -1.54 7.51
CA VAL A 183 -1.01 -1.62 8.98
C VAL A 183 -2.47 -1.80 9.43
N VAL A 184 -3.43 -1.14 8.77
CA VAL A 184 -4.86 -1.36 9.02
C VAL A 184 -5.21 -2.84 8.82
N HIS A 185 -4.68 -3.47 7.75
CA HIS A 185 -4.82 -4.92 7.58
C HIS A 185 -4.18 -5.73 8.70
N ARG A 186 -2.97 -5.36 9.18
CA ARG A 186 -2.35 -6.05 10.33
C ARG A 186 -3.24 -6.00 11.56
N PHE A 187 -3.76 -4.81 11.90
CA PHE A 187 -4.64 -4.66 13.06
C PHE A 187 -5.88 -5.55 12.95
N ARG A 188 -6.52 -5.58 11.78
CA ARG A 188 -7.66 -6.47 11.51
C ARG A 188 -7.28 -7.94 11.57
N THR A 189 -6.32 -8.38 10.75
CA THR A 189 -5.95 -9.80 10.58
C THR A 189 -5.42 -10.42 11.87
N TYR A 190 -4.68 -9.66 12.67
CA TYR A 190 -4.10 -10.12 13.94
C TYR A 190 -4.95 -9.73 15.15
N ALA A 191 -6.19 -9.28 14.94
CA ALA A 191 -7.13 -8.87 15.99
C ALA A 191 -6.48 -7.96 17.06
N ILE A 192 -5.63 -7.03 16.62
CA ILE A 192 -4.97 -6.07 17.50
C ILE A 192 -6.03 -5.03 17.90
N PRO A 193 -6.26 -4.81 19.21
CA PRO A 193 -7.21 -3.81 19.66
C PRO A 193 -6.83 -2.41 19.16
N VAL A 194 -7.83 -1.69 18.64
CA VAL A 194 -7.71 -0.30 18.24
C VAL A 194 -8.27 0.58 19.35
N GLN A 195 -7.53 1.60 19.76
CA GLN A 195 -7.95 2.62 20.72
C GLN A 195 -9.08 3.46 20.14
N ALA A 196 -9.98 3.95 20.99
CA ALA A 196 -11.18 4.68 20.58
C ALA A 196 -10.85 5.89 19.68
N GLU A 197 -9.77 6.58 20.00
CA GLU A 197 -9.26 7.77 19.29
C GLU A 197 -8.77 7.45 17.88
N ALA A 198 -8.38 6.19 17.62
CA ALA A 198 -7.88 5.73 16.33
C ALA A 198 -8.91 4.94 15.51
N GLN A 199 -10.02 4.51 16.12
CA GLN A 199 -11.02 3.64 15.48
C GLN A 199 -11.62 4.27 14.22
N HIS A 200 -11.92 5.57 14.27
CA HIS A 200 -12.48 6.31 13.14
C HIS A 200 -11.63 6.17 11.86
N TYR A 201 -10.29 6.17 12.00
CA TYR A 201 -9.38 6.08 10.87
C TYR A 201 -9.37 4.67 10.27
N VAL A 202 -9.39 3.65 11.12
CA VAL A 202 -9.49 2.25 10.70
C VAL A 202 -10.79 2.01 9.94
N ASP A 203 -11.91 2.55 10.43
CA ASP A 203 -13.22 2.46 9.76
C ASP A 203 -13.21 3.18 8.40
N ALA A 204 -12.63 4.38 8.33
CA ALA A 204 -12.49 5.14 7.10
C ALA A 204 -11.68 4.39 6.03
N MET A 205 -10.56 3.78 6.43
CA MET A 205 -9.73 2.97 5.54
C MET A 205 -10.44 1.72 5.05
N MET A 206 -11.19 1.02 5.92
CA MET A 206 -11.97 -0.16 5.52
C MET A 206 -13.13 0.19 4.59
N ALA A 207 -13.67 1.41 4.68
CA ALA A 207 -14.72 1.91 3.80
C ALA A 207 -14.19 2.45 2.45
N LEU A 208 -12.88 2.67 2.31
CA LEU A 208 -12.27 3.17 1.07
C LEU A 208 -12.44 2.13 -0.06
N PRO A 209 -13.07 2.47 -1.21
CA PRO A 209 -13.29 1.51 -2.29
C PRO A 209 -12.03 0.82 -2.80
N ALA A 210 -10.93 1.57 -2.93
CA ALA A 210 -9.65 1.01 -3.36
C ALA A 210 -9.09 0.01 -2.32
N PHE A 211 -9.25 0.26 -1.03
CA PHE A 211 -8.85 -0.68 0.03
C PHE A 211 -9.69 -1.97 -0.04
N ALA A 212 -11.00 -1.84 -0.22
CA ALA A 212 -11.91 -2.97 -0.38
C ALA A 212 -11.58 -3.80 -1.63
N GLU A 213 -11.23 -3.15 -2.75
CA GLU A 213 -10.78 -3.80 -3.98
C GLU A 213 -9.49 -4.59 -3.76
N TRP A 214 -8.44 -3.96 -3.21
CA TRP A 214 -7.19 -4.66 -2.89
C TRP A 214 -7.44 -5.89 -2.01
N THR A 215 -8.29 -5.72 -0.99
CA THR A 215 -8.65 -6.79 -0.05
C THR A 215 -9.32 -7.96 -0.75
N ARG A 216 -10.36 -7.66 -1.55
CA ARG A 216 -11.14 -8.67 -2.27
C ARG A 216 -10.26 -9.43 -3.25
N ASP A 217 -9.46 -8.71 -4.03
CA ASP A 217 -8.63 -9.31 -5.07
C ASP A 217 -7.51 -10.15 -4.45
N GLY A 218 -6.90 -9.69 -3.34
CA GLY A 218 -5.93 -10.48 -2.58
C GLY A 218 -6.53 -11.73 -1.93
N ILE A 219 -7.76 -11.67 -1.42
CA ILE A 219 -8.46 -12.87 -0.92
C ILE A 219 -8.75 -13.85 -2.06
N ALA A 220 -9.06 -13.36 -3.27
CA ALA A 220 -9.34 -14.19 -4.43
C ALA A 220 -8.09 -14.88 -5.02
N GLU A 221 -6.87 -14.43 -4.68
CA GLU A 221 -5.64 -15.09 -5.12
C GLU A 221 -5.59 -16.55 -4.66
N THR A 222 -5.30 -17.47 -5.58
CA THR A 222 -5.20 -18.91 -5.30
C THR A 222 -3.77 -19.34 -4.98
N LEU A 223 -2.76 -18.58 -5.43
CA LEU A 223 -1.36 -18.88 -5.19
C LEU A 223 -1.01 -18.69 -3.70
N ARG A 224 -0.42 -19.73 -3.12
CA ARG A 224 0.01 -19.74 -1.72
C ARG A 224 1.53 -19.71 -1.62
N ILE A 225 2.02 -18.98 -0.62
CA ILE A 225 3.45 -18.86 -0.34
C ILE A 225 3.66 -19.48 1.04
N ASP A 226 4.02 -20.76 1.09
CA ASP A 226 3.97 -21.62 2.30
C ASP A 226 4.58 -20.98 3.55
N ARG A 227 5.72 -20.29 3.41
CA ARG A 227 6.39 -19.61 4.53
C ARG A 227 5.55 -18.53 5.23
N PHE A 228 4.46 -18.08 4.62
CA PHE A 228 3.54 -17.08 5.17
C PHE A 228 2.21 -17.68 5.66
N GLU A 229 1.95 -18.97 5.41
CA GLU A 229 0.69 -19.64 5.76
C GLU A 229 0.70 -20.25 7.17
N HIS A 230 1.87 -20.34 7.80
CA HIS A 230 2.05 -21.01 9.10
C HIS A 230 2.14 -20.05 10.31
N VAL A 231 1.74 -18.78 10.15
CA VAL A 231 1.86 -17.70 11.17
C VAL A 231 0.51 -17.33 11.82
#